data_AF-A0A3N5PW38-F1
#
_entry.id   AF-A0A3N5PW38-F1
#
_cell.length_a   1.000
_cell.length_b   1.000
_cell.length_c   1.000
_cell.angle_alpha   90.00
_cell.angle_beta   90.00
_cell.angle_gamma   90.00
#
_symmetry.space_group_name_H-M   'P 1'
#
loop_
_entity.id
_entity.type
_entity.pdbx_description
1 polymer ?
#
loop_
_entity_poly.entity_id
_entity_poly.type
_entity_poly.pdbx_seq_one_letter_code
_entity_poly.pdbx_strand_id
1 'polypeptide(L)'
;MRIVKQFTNRENQSLDKYLQEIGKVELLTPEQEIELAIRMKKGDQSAMELLTKANLRFVVSVAKQYQNQGLSLGDLINEGNLGLIKAARRFDETRGFKFISYAVWWIRQSIL
;
A
#
# COMPACT_ATOMS: atom_id res chain seq x y z
N MET A 1 25.41 25.90 3.97
CA MET A 1 24.45 24.84 3.60
C MET A 1 23.76 24.28 4.86
N ARG A 2 22.55 24.75 5.23
CA ARG A 2 21.73 24.21 6.36
C ARG A 2 20.40 23.61 5.92
N ILE A 3 20.06 23.72 4.65
CA ILE A 3 18.74 23.37 4.11
C ILE A 3 18.60 21.83 4.07
N VAL A 4 19.59 21.11 3.54
CA VAL A 4 19.51 19.64 3.35
C VAL A 4 19.25 18.84 4.63
N LYS A 5 19.89 19.20 5.76
CA LYS A 5 19.71 18.49 7.05
C LYS A 5 18.33 18.67 7.67
N GLN A 6 17.65 19.79 7.41
CA GLN A 6 16.30 20.02 7.93
C GLN A 6 15.23 19.26 7.15
N PHE A 7 15.43 19.10 5.83
CA PHE A 7 14.52 18.35 4.97
C PHE A 7 14.53 16.86 5.29
N THR A 8 15.70 16.23 5.34
CA THR A 8 15.82 14.79 5.67
C THR A 8 15.29 14.45 7.07
N ASN A 9 15.47 15.34 8.05
CA ASN A 9 14.93 15.13 9.40
C ASN A 9 13.39 15.22 9.46
N ARG A 10 12.78 16.10 8.66
CA ARG A 10 11.31 16.22 8.58
C ARG A 10 10.69 15.07 7.79
N GLU A 11 11.32 14.63 6.71
CA GLU A 11 10.88 13.48 5.92
C GLU A 11 10.85 12.20 6.77
N ASN A 12 11.89 11.97 7.57
CA ASN A 12 11.92 10.85 8.52
C ASN A 12 10.77 10.93 9.54
N GLN A 13 10.51 12.10 10.11
CA GLN A 13 9.38 12.28 11.04
C GLN A 13 8.01 12.04 10.39
N SER A 14 7.82 12.44 9.13
CA SER A 14 6.58 12.17 8.40
C SER A 14 6.42 10.68 8.08
N LEU A 15 7.50 10.01 7.71
CA LEU A 15 7.50 8.58 7.44
C LEU A 15 7.20 7.78 8.71
N ASP A 16 7.81 8.14 9.84
CA ASP A 16 7.56 7.48 11.13
C ASP A 16 6.09 7.59 11.55
N LYS A 17 5.49 8.77 11.39
CA LYS A 17 4.04 8.96 11.66
C LYS A 17 3.19 8.07 10.75
N TYR A 18 3.48 8.06 9.45
CA TYR A 18 2.78 7.19 8.51
C TYR A 18 2.87 5.71 8.90
N LEU A 19 4.08 5.24 9.24
CA LEU A 19 4.30 3.84 9.67
C LEU A 19 3.52 3.50 10.95
N GLN A 20 3.43 4.44 11.90
CA GLN A 20 2.61 4.28 13.09
C GLN A 20 1.12 4.23 12.78
N GLU A 21 0.63 5.07 11.87
CA GLU A 21 -0.78 5.12 11.48
C GLU A 21 -1.24 3.84 10.79
N ILE A 22 -0.49 3.37 9.78
CA ILE A 22 -0.84 2.12 9.09
C ILE A 22 -0.68 0.90 10.00
N GLY A 23 0.18 0.98 11.02
CA GLY A 23 0.38 -0.07 12.02
C GLY A 23 -0.84 -0.29 12.92
N LYS A 24 -1.70 0.73 13.08
CA LYS A 24 -2.94 0.67 13.87
C LYS A 24 -4.11 0.07 13.11
N VAL A 25 -4.00 -0.05 11.77
CA VAL A 25 -5.07 -0.63 10.96
C VAL A 25 -5.15 -2.13 11.20
N GLU A 26 -6.35 -2.61 11.53
CA GLU A 26 -6.62 -4.02 11.76
C GLU A 26 -6.46 -4.83 10.47
N LEU A 27 -6.03 -6.08 10.64
CA LEU A 27 -5.94 -7.02 9.52
C LEU A 27 -7.34 -7.51 9.15
N LEU A 28 -7.61 -7.57 7.85
CA LEU A 28 -8.87 -8.12 7.35
C LEU A 28 -8.87 -9.65 7.49
N THR A 29 -10.00 -10.21 7.88
CA THR A 29 -10.25 -11.64 7.72
C THR A 29 -10.55 -11.96 6.24
N PRO A 30 -10.39 -13.23 5.82
CA PRO A 30 -10.75 -13.64 4.46
C PRO A 30 -12.19 -13.29 4.08
N GLU A 31 -13.13 -13.39 5.02
CA GLU A 31 -14.55 -13.08 4.80
C GLU A 31 -14.76 -11.58 4.58
N GLN A 32 -14.09 -10.73 5.38
CA GLN A 32 -14.13 -9.28 5.20
C GLN A 32 -13.52 -8.86 3.86
N GLU A 33 -12.44 -9.52 3.43
CA GLU A 33 -11.80 -9.26 2.14
C GLU A 33 -12.77 -9.55 0.98
N ILE A 34 -13.50 -10.67 1.05
CA ILE A 34 -14.54 -11.03 0.08
C ILE A 34 -15.68 -10.00 0.09
N GLU A 35 -16.19 -9.63 1.27
CA GLU A 35 -17.27 -8.64 1.39
C GLU A 35 -16.89 -7.31 0.75
N LEU A 36 -15.67 -6.83 1.04
CA LEU A 36 -15.16 -5.58 0.46
C LEU A 36 -15.02 -5.67 -1.06
N ALA A 37 -14.53 -6.79 -1.59
CA ALA A 37 -14.41 -6.96 -3.03
C ALA A 37 -15.79 -6.96 -3.73
N ILE A 38 -16.80 -7.61 -3.14
CA ILE A 38 -18.19 -7.59 -3.65
C ILE A 38 -18.73 -6.16 -3.66
N ARG A 39 -18.48 -5.38 -2.59
CA ARG A 39 -18.90 -3.98 -2.50
C ARG A 39 -18.18 -3.09 -3.51
N MET A 40 -16.88 -3.32 -3.72
CA MET A 40 -16.09 -2.61 -4.72
C MET A 40 -16.62 -2.81 -6.14
N LYS A 41 -17.08 -4.02 -6.49
CA LYS A 41 -17.74 -4.27 -7.79
C LYS A 41 -19.01 -3.46 -8.00
N LYS A 42 -19.70 -3.08 -6.92
CA LYS A 42 -20.88 -2.21 -6.95
C LYS A 42 -20.51 -0.72 -6.99
N GLY A 43 -19.23 -0.38 -7.06
CA GLY A 43 -18.74 1.00 -7.08
C GLY A 43 -18.55 1.62 -5.69
N ASP A 44 -18.52 0.83 -4.63
CA ASP A 44 -18.30 1.33 -3.27
C ASP A 44 -16.83 1.77 -3.08
N GLN A 45 -16.61 3.07 -3.18
CA GLN A 45 -15.31 3.71 -2.99
C GLN A 45 -14.77 3.51 -1.57
N SER A 46 -15.64 3.47 -0.56
CA SER A 46 -15.24 3.27 0.84
C SER A 46 -14.68 1.86 1.08
N ALA A 47 -15.25 0.87 0.41
CA ALA A 47 -14.76 -0.50 0.45
C ALA A 47 -13.37 -0.61 -0.16
N MET A 48 -13.12 0.07 -1.29
CA MET A 48 -11.79 0.12 -1.90
C MET A 48 -10.77 0.79 -0.99
N GLU A 49 -11.15 1.88 -0.32
CA GLU A 49 -10.28 2.57 0.64
C GLU A 49 -9.95 1.69 1.84
N LEU A 50 -10.93 0.97 2.39
CA LEU A 50 -10.70 0.07 3.52
C LEU A 50 -9.78 -1.09 3.13
N LEU A 51 -10.03 -1.73 1.98
CA LEU A 51 -9.19 -2.80 1.45
C LEU A 51 -7.75 -2.29 1.22
N THR A 52 -7.60 -1.10 0.66
CA THR A 52 -6.28 -0.50 0.42
C THR A 52 -5.57 -0.22 1.75
N LYS A 53 -6.23 0.45 2.71
CA LYS A 53 -5.67 0.82 4.01
C LYS A 53 -5.20 -0.39 4.80
N ALA A 54 -5.99 -1.47 4.82
CA ALA A 54 -5.63 -2.72 5.51
C ALA A 54 -4.36 -3.36 4.95
N ASN A 55 -4.02 -3.08 3.69
CA ASN A 55 -2.88 -3.68 2.99
C ASN A 55 -1.65 -2.77 2.89
N LEU A 56 -1.67 -1.55 3.44
CA LEU A 56 -0.51 -0.62 3.38
C LEU A 56 0.74 -1.19 4.06
N ARG A 57 0.58 -1.97 5.13
CA ARG A 57 1.70 -2.65 5.82
C ARG A 57 2.44 -3.63 4.90
N PHE A 58 1.71 -4.27 3.98
CA PHE A 58 2.30 -5.17 2.99
C PHE A 58 3.08 -4.40 1.92
N VAL A 59 2.61 -3.22 1.50
CA VAL A 59 3.38 -2.35 0.58
C VAL A 59 4.73 -2.00 1.19
N VAL A 60 4.77 -1.64 2.47
CA VAL A 60 6.02 -1.33 3.17
C VAL A 60 6.96 -2.54 3.20
N SER A 61 6.46 -3.76 3.40
CA SER A 61 7.31 -4.95 3.41
C SER A 61 7.89 -5.27 2.03
N VAL A 62 7.14 -5.00 0.95
CA VAL A 62 7.63 -5.13 -0.43
C VAL A 62 8.64 -4.02 -0.75
N ALA A 63 8.33 -2.76 -0.46
CA ALA A 63 9.19 -1.60 -0.73
C ALA A 63 10.57 -1.71 -0.05
N LYS A 64 10.63 -2.27 1.17
CA LYS A 64 11.89 -2.54 1.87
C LYS A 64 12.86 -3.43 1.08
N GLN A 65 12.36 -4.30 0.21
CA GLN A 65 13.19 -5.18 -0.63
C GLN A 65 13.91 -4.42 -1.76
N TYR A 66 13.46 -3.21 -2.08
CA TYR A 66 14.00 -2.36 -3.16
C TYR A 66 14.86 -1.20 -2.62
N GLN A 67 15.14 -1.17 -1.31
CA GLN A 67 16.01 -0.16 -0.73
C GLN A 67 17.44 -0.25 -1.30
N ASN A 68 18.17 0.87 -1.22
CA ASN A 68 19.54 1.04 -1.70
C ASN A 68 19.71 1.03 -3.23
N GLN A 69 18.62 1.21 -3.99
CA GLN A 69 18.64 1.32 -5.46
C GLN A 69 18.51 2.78 -5.95
N GLY A 70 18.80 3.75 -5.09
CA GLY A 70 18.84 5.18 -5.44
C GLY A 70 17.60 5.99 -5.04
N LEU A 71 16.49 5.36 -4.68
CA LEU A 71 15.29 6.01 -4.13
C LEU A 71 15.22 5.89 -2.59
N SER A 72 14.58 6.88 -1.96
CA SER A 72 14.29 6.82 -0.53
C SER A 72 13.21 5.77 -0.22
N LEU A 73 13.16 5.27 1.02
CA LEU A 73 12.09 4.33 1.42
C LEU A 73 10.70 4.97 1.28
N GLY A 74 10.58 6.27 1.55
CA GLY A 74 9.32 6.99 1.39
C GLY A 74 8.83 7.00 -0.06
N ASP A 75 9.74 7.23 -1.02
CA ASP A 75 9.41 7.22 -2.45
C ASP A 75 8.98 5.83 -2.92
N LEU A 76 9.73 4.79 -2.53
CA LEU A 76 9.38 3.40 -2.84
C LEU A 76 8.00 3.00 -2.29
N ILE A 77 7.67 3.46 -1.07
CA ILE A 77 6.35 3.23 -0.47
C ILE A 77 5.26 3.97 -1.24
N ASN A 78 5.49 5.23 -1.61
CA ASN A 78 4.52 6.02 -2.37
C ASN A 78 4.21 5.37 -3.71
N GLU A 79 5.24 4.95 -4.46
CA GLU A 79 5.05 4.22 -5.72
C GLU A 79 4.34 2.89 -5.51
N GLY A 80 4.76 2.12 -4.50
CA GLY A 80 4.09 0.87 -4.14
C GLY A 80 2.60 1.07 -3.79
N ASN A 81 2.26 2.16 -3.10
CA ASN A 81 0.88 2.49 -2.74
C ASN A 81 0.04 2.81 -3.99
N LEU A 82 0.62 3.51 -4.98
CA LEU A 82 -0.04 3.72 -6.27
C LEU A 82 -0.28 2.38 -7.00
N GLY A 83 0.69 1.46 -6.94
CA GLY A 83 0.54 0.10 -7.42
C GLY A 83 -0.60 -0.66 -6.73
N LEU A 84 -0.70 -0.57 -5.41
CA LEU A 84 -1.79 -1.19 -4.63
C LEU A 84 -3.17 -0.63 -5.02
N ILE A 85 -3.30 0.69 -5.17
CA ILE A 85 -4.56 1.33 -5.59
C ILE A 85 -4.95 0.87 -7.00
N LYS A 86 -3.98 0.78 -7.92
CA LYS A 86 -4.21 0.22 -9.27
C LYS A 86 -4.67 -1.24 -9.20
N ALA A 87 -4.10 -2.05 -8.32
CA ALA A 87 -4.56 -3.41 -8.08
C ALA A 87 -6.00 -3.44 -7.57
N ALA A 88 -6.34 -2.63 -6.56
CA ALA A 88 -7.68 -2.58 -5.98
C ALA A 88 -8.74 -2.25 -7.03
N ARG A 89 -8.47 -1.28 -7.92
CA ARG A 89 -9.38 -0.91 -9.02
C ARG A 89 -9.61 -2.01 -10.06
N ARG A 90 -8.66 -2.93 -10.20
CA ARG A 90 -8.67 -3.99 -11.23
C ARG A 90 -8.89 -5.38 -10.64
N PHE A 91 -9.10 -5.48 -9.34
CA PHE A 91 -9.26 -6.75 -8.67
C PHE A 91 -10.62 -7.36 -9.01
N ASP A 92 -10.62 -8.68 -9.20
CA ASP A 92 -11.81 -9.47 -9.49
C ASP A 92 -11.78 -10.70 -8.60
N GLU A 93 -12.63 -10.69 -7.57
CA GLU A 93 -12.73 -11.74 -6.57
C GLU A 93 -13.29 -13.05 -7.13
N THR A 94 -13.94 -13.04 -8.29
CA THR A 94 -14.51 -14.26 -8.90
C THR A 94 -13.44 -15.22 -9.42
N ARG A 95 -12.18 -14.75 -9.51
CA ARG A 95 -11.04 -15.56 -9.96
C ARG A 95 -10.48 -16.50 -8.90
N GLY A 96 -10.97 -16.43 -7.65
CA GLY A 96 -10.64 -17.39 -6.60
C GLY A 96 -9.24 -17.22 -5.96
N PHE A 97 -8.59 -16.07 -6.13
CA PHE A 97 -7.32 -15.75 -5.49
C PHE A 97 -7.46 -14.59 -4.51
N LYS A 98 -6.63 -14.59 -3.45
CA LYS A 98 -6.56 -13.48 -2.49
C LYS A 98 -6.11 -12.20 -3.17
N PHE A 99 -6.62 -11.06 -2.71
CA PHE A 99 -6.27 -9.73 -3.21
C PHE A 99 -4.76 -9.48 -3.13
N ILE A 100 -4.11 -9.82 -2.02
CA ILE A 100 -2.66 -9.61 -1.84
C ILE A 100 -1.84 -10.37 -2.90
N SER A 101 -2.26 -11.58 -3.25
CA SER A 101 -1.61 -12.39 -4.29
C SER A 101 -1.65 -11.71 -5.65
N TYR A 102 -2.72 -10.98 -5.95
CA TYR A 102 -2.83 -10.16 -7.16
C TYR A 102 -2.06 -8.84 -7.04
N ALA A 103 -2.17 -8.16 -5.89
CA ALA A 103 -1.63 -6.84 -5.67
C ALA A 103 -0.10 -6.80 -5.71
N VAL A 104 0.59 -7.85 -5.27
CA VAL A 104 2.07 -7.87 -5.23
C VAL A 104 2.70 -7.60 -6.59
N TRP A 105 2.09 -8.07 -7.69
CA TRP A 105 2.61 -7.81 -9.03
C TRP A 105 2.52 -6.32 -9.38
N TRP A 106 1.39 -5.67 -9.10
CA TRP A 106 1.19 -4.24 -9.35
C TRP A 106 2.07 -3.36 -8.46
N ILE A 107 2.28 -3.74 -7.21
CA ILE A 107 3.17 -3.04 -6.29
C ILE A 107 4.60 -3.07 -6.83
N ARG A 108 5.11 -4.26 -7.18
CA ARG A 108 6.45 -4.42 -7.74
C ARG A 108 6.62 -3.67 -9.06
N GLN A 109 5.63 -3.76 -9.95
CA GLN A 109 5.65 -3.05 -11.23
C GLN A 109 5.64 -1.54 -11.06
N SER A 110 5.04 -1.00 -9.99
CA SER A 110 5.05 0.45 -9.76
C SER A 110 6.34 0.94 -9.13
N ILE A 111 7.05 0.08 -8.39
CA ILE A 111 8.33 0.40 -7.75
C ILE A 111 9.50 0.35 -8.74
N LEU A 112 9.42 -0.56 -9.72
CA LEU A 112 10.42 -0.78 -10.77
C LEU A 112 10.24 0.20 -11.93
#